data_AF-A0A1W1UQV9-F1
#
_entry.id   AF-A0A1W1UQV9-F1
#
_cell.length_a   1.000
_cell.length_b   1.000
_cell.length_c   1.000
_cell.angle_alpha   90.00
_cell.angle_beta   90.00
_cell.angle_gamma   90.00
#
_symmetry.space_group_name_H-M   'P 1'
#
loop_
_entity.id
_entity.type
_entity.pdbx_description
1 polymer ?
#
loop_
_entity_poly.entity_id
_entity_poly.type
_entity_poly.pdbx_seq_one_letter_code
_entity_poly.pdbx_strand_id
1 'polypeptide(L)'
;MPYAQVQAIRLTDFNYTPEYVATEEIPITYQLQVLNRVPEHGETLEITVGIRYLEPDSANFLLSASYLTVYKMTGMSRLPPRKRPRLP
;
A
#
# COMPACT_ATOMS: atom_id res chain seq x y z
N MET A 1 -22.14 -2.87 15.19
CA MET A 1 -21.42 -3.54 14.10
C MET A 1 -20.04 -2.90 13.95
N PRO A 2 -18.97 -3.68 13.73
CA PRO A 2 -17.67 -3.10 13.42
C PRO A 2 -17.72 -2.37 12.09
N TYR A 3 -17.13 -1.18 12.02
CA TYR A 3 -17.01 -0.43 10.77
C TYR A 3 -15.69 0.34 10.71
N ALA A 4 -15.26 0.63 9.48
CA ALA A 4 -14.07 1.40 9.19
C ALA A 4 -14.48 2.74 8.55
N GLN A 5 -13.92 3.84 9.04
CA GLN A 5 -14.10 5.16 8.44
C GLN A 5 -12.75 5.65 7.91
N VAL A 6 -12.69 6.04 6.63
CA VAL A 6 -11.50 6.69 6.07
C VAL A 6 -11.28 8.01 6.82
N GLN A 7 -10.11 8.15 7.45
CA GLN A 7 -9.69 9.40 8.09
C GLN A 7 -8.83 10.24 7.15
N ALA A 8 -7.93 9.60 6.41
CA ALA A 8 -7.05 10.27 5.47
C ALA A 8 -6.59 9.32 4.36
N ILE A 9 -6.38 9.87 3.17
CA ILE A 9 -5.65 9.24 2.07
C ILE A 9 -4.54 10.20 1.69
N ARG A 10 -3.31 9.70 1.61
CA ARG A 10 -2.12 10.51 1.29
C ARG A 10 -1.29 9.80 0.25
N LEU A 11 -0.92 10.51 -0.83
CA LEU A 11 0.14 10.08 -1.73
C LEU A 11 1.48 10.30 -1.00
N THR A 12 2.20 9.22 -0.73
CA THR A 12 3.47 9.26 0.02
C THR A 12 4.69 9.21 -0.90
N ASP A 13 4.52 8.63 -2.08
CA ASP A 13 5.57 8.55 -3.08
C ASP A 13 4.94 8.55 -4.48
N PHE A 14 5.54 9.26 -5.42
CA PHE A 14 5.12 9.31 -6.81
C PHE A 14 6.34 9.52 -7.70
N ASN A 15 6.52 8.59 -8.63
CA ASN A 15 7.54 8.68 -9.64
C ASN A 15 6.89 8.34 -10.98
N TYR A 16 7.22 9.12 -11.99
CA TYR A 16 6.78 8.94 -13.36
C TYR A 16 7.95 9.30 -14.26
N THR A 17 8.27 8.45 -15.23
CA THR A 17 9.38 8.67 -16.16
C THR A 17 8.84 9.45 -17.38
N PRO A 18 9.06 10.78 -17.45
CA PRO A 18 8.44 11.61 -18.49
C PRO A 18 9.05 11.38 -19.87
N GLU A 19 10.27 10.86 -19.94
CA GLU A 19 10.94 10.51 -21.20
C GLU A 19 10.37 9.22 -21.83
N TYR A 20 9.51 8.49 -21.11
CA TYR A 20 8.85 7.32 -21.67
C TYR A 20 7.86 7.74 -22.76
N VAL A 21 8.25 7.48 -24.00
CA VAL A 21 7.38 7.57 -25.17
C VAL A 21 6.83 6.18 -25.40
N ALA A 22 5.51 6.00 -25.22
CA ALA A 22 4.85 4.74 -25.54
C ALA A 22 4.96 4.47 -27.05
N THR A 23 6.03 3.80 -27.47
CA THR A 23 6.14 3.26 -28.83
C THR A 23 5.17 2.09 -28.94
N GLU A 24 4.46 2.05 -30.06
CA GLU A 24 3.17 1.36 -30.23
C GLU A 24 3.13 -0.06 -29.62
N GLU A 25 2.18 -0.25 -28.70
CA GLU A 25 1.64 -1.55 -28.23
C GLU A 25 2.56 -2.46 -27.39
N ILE A 26 3.55 -1.92 -26.67
CA ILE A 26 4.29 -2.72 -25.68
C ILE A 26 3.38 -3.06 -24.47
N PRO A 27 3.24 -4.34 -24.10
CA PRO A 27 2.42 -4.73 -22.95
C PRO A 27 3.07 -4.27 -21.64
N ILE A 28 2.38 -3.43 -20.87
CA ILE A 28 2.85 -2.97 -19.56
C ILE A 28 2.43 -3.98 -18.49
N THR A 29 3.36 -4.36 -17.62
CA THR A 29 3.05 -5.18 -16.44
C THR A 29 2.62 -4.30 -15.28
N TYR A 30 1.47 -4.62 -14.69
CA TYR A 30 0.92 -3.96 -13.52
C TYR A 30 1.24 -4.76 -12.25
N GLN A 31 1.82 -4.12 -11.24
CA GLN A 31 2.02 -4.70 -9.92
C GLN A 31 1.31 -3.87 -8.85
N LEU A 32 0.52 -4.56 -8.03
CA LEU A 32 -0.15 -4.02 -6.85
C LEU A 32 0.43 -4.66 -5.60
N GLN A 33 0.86 -3.83 -4.64
CA GLN A 33 1.31 -4.26 -3.32
C GLN A 33 0.44 -3.63 -2.26
N VAL A 34 -0.16 -4.44 -1.40
CA VAL A 34 -0.96 -3.96 -0.27
C VAL A 34 -0.28 -4.39 1.03
N LEU A 35 0.08 -3.42 1.86
CA LEU A 35 0.63 -3.62 3.19
C LEU A 35 -0.35 -3.05 4.20
N ASN A 36 -0.71 -3.83 5.21
CA ASN A 36 -1.52 -3.35 6.31
C ASN A 36 -0.74 -3.36 7.63
N ARG A 37 -0.94 -2.33 8.43
CA ARG A 37 -0.42 -2.24 9.79
C ARG A 37 -1.55 -1.86 10.72
N VAL A 38 -1.70 -2.63 11.78
CA VAL A 38 -2.53 -2.27 12.94
C VAL A 38 -1.56 -1.77 14.02
N PRO A 39 -1.54 -0.48 14.37
CA PRO A 39 -0.70 0.03 15.44
C PRO A 39 -1.04 -0.64 16.78
N GLU A 40 -0.04 -0.85 17.63
CA GLU A 40 -0.17 -1.58 18.91
C GLU A 40 -1.21 -0.95 19.86
N HIS A 41 -1.52 0.33 19.67
CA HIS A 41 -2.49 1.10 20.45
C HIS A 41 -3.40 1.90 19.53
N GLY A 42 -4.38 1.28 18.88
CA GLY A 42 -5.37 2.09 18.19
C GLY A 42 -6.47 1.34 17.47
N GLU A 43 -7.66 1.92 17.57
CA GLU A 43 -8.76 1.81 16.62
C GLU A 43 -8.35 2.34 15.22
N THR A 44 -7.13 2.09 14.77
CA THR A 44 -6.59 2.66 13.54
C THR A 44 -6.01 1.54 12.69
N LEU A 45 -6.33 1.54 11.41
CA LEU A 45 -5.76 0.64 10.41
C LEU A 45 -5.07 1.48 9.35
N GLU A 46 -3.77 1.25 9.19
CA GLU A 46 -2.97 1.87 8.14
C GLU A 46 -2.86 0.87 6.99
N ILE A 47 -3.28 1.27 5.80
CA ILE A 47 -3.12 0.50 4.57
C ILE A 47 -2.23 1.29 3.62
N THR A 48 -1.06 0.76 3.29
CA THR A 48 -0.22 1.27 2.22
C THR A 48 -0.50 0.48 0.96
N VAL A 49 -0.84 1.18 -0.12
CA VAL A 49 -1.06 0.61 -1.44
C VAL A 49 0.02 1.15 -2.37
N GLY A 50 0.88 0.27 -2.86
CA GLY A 50 1.88 0.57 -3.88
C GLY A 50 1.41 0.06 -5.24
N ILE A 51 1.49 0.92 -6.26
CA ILE A 51 1.21 0.62 -7.66
C ILE A 51 2.49 0.84 -8.45
N ARG A 52 2.86 -0.13 -9.28
CA ARG A 52 4.04 -0.05 -10.15
C ARG A 52 3.70 -0.51 -11.56
N TYR A 53 4.06 0.29 -12.54
CA TYR A 53 3.98 -0.04 -13.96
C TYR A 53 5.39 -0.32 -14.45
N LEU A 54 5.57 -1.49 -15.03
CA LEU A 54 6.85 -2.01 -15.49
C LEU A 54 6.77 -2.29 -16.98
N GLU A 55 7.77 -1.83 -17.72
CA GLU A 55 8.02 -2.36 -19.05
C GLU A 55 8.49 -3.82 -18.97
N PRO A 56 8.19 -4.64 -19.98
CA PRO A 56 8.88 -5.91 -20.17
C PRO A 56 10.38 -5.66 -20.25
N ASP A 57 11.17 -6.45 -19.51
CA ASP A 57 12.63 -6.42 -19.54
C ASP A 57 13.33 -5.15 -19.00
N SER A 58 12.59 -4.20 -18.43
CA SER A 58 13.15 -3.03 -17.76
C SER A 58 13.16 -3.19 -16.24
N ALA A 59 14.31 -2.87 -15.63
CA ALA A 59 14.41 -2.74 -14.16
C ALA A 59 13.81 -1.41 -13.66
N ASN A 60 13.48 -0.48 -14.56
CA ASN A 60 12.98 0.84 -14.23
C ASN A 60 11.45 0.87 -14.27
N PHE A 61 10.86 1.59 -13.31
CA PHE A 61 9.42 1.82 -13.28
C PHE A 61 9.03 2.92 -14.28
N LEU A 62 7.99 2.68 -15.08
CA LEU A 62 7.33 3.73 -15.86
C LEU A 62 6.62 4.72 -14.94
N LEU A 63 5.93 4.13 -13.96
CA LEU A 63 5.18 4.81 -12.94
C LEU A 63 5.28 4.00 -11.66
N SER A 64 5.56 4.66 -10.55
CA SER A 64 5.36 4.10 -9.23
C SER A 64 4.64 5.09 -8.35
N ALA A 65 3.57 4.66 -7.70
CA ALA A 65 2.82 5.48 -6.76
C ALA A 65 2.55 4.70 -5.49
N SER A 66 2.73 5.32 -4.34
CA SER A 66 2.38 4.73 -3.05
C SER A 66 1.41 5.64 -2.30
N TYR A 67 0.34 5.05 -1.79
CA TYR A 67 -0.70 5.74 -1.05
C TYR A 67 -0.84 5.14 0.33
N LEU A 68 -0.85 5.98 1.36
CA LEU A 68 -1.22 5.59 2.71
C LEU A 68 -2.67 5.99 2.96
N THR A 69 -3.51 5.01 3.24
CA THR A 69 -4.87 5.21 3.74
C THR A 69 -4.93 4.87 5.22
N VAL A 70 -5.43 5.82 6.01
CA VAL A 70 -5.62 5.65 7.45
C VAL A 70 -7.11 5.52 7.72
N TYR A 71 -7.52 4.42 8.33
CA TYR A 71 -8.89 4.14 8.72
C TYR A 71 -9.03 4.20 10.23
N LYS A 72 -10.14 4.76 10.73
CA LYS A 72 -10.61 4.57 12.10
C LYS A 72 -11.51 3.35 12.15
N MET A 73 -11.19 2.40 13.01
CA MET A 73 -11.83 1.12 13.20
C MET A 73 -12.68 1.15 14.47
N THR A 74 -13.98 1.42 14.36
CA THR A 74 -14.88 1.48 15.52
C THR A 74 -15.56 0.13 15.74
N GLY A 75 -15.67 -0.29 17.00
CA GLY A 75 -16.30 -1.56 17.36
C GLY A 75 -15.46 -2.80 17.05
N MET A 76 -14.15 -2.64 16.76
CA MET A 76 -13.21 -3.75 16.65
C MET A 76 -12.58 -4.06 18.01
N SER A 77 -12.67 -5.31 18.45
CA SER A 77 -11.99 -5.77 19.65
C SER A 77 -10.49 -5.63 19.48
N ARG A 78 -9.79 -5.09 20.48
CA ARG A 78 -8.32 -5.01 20.48
C ARG A 78 -7.75 -6.40 20.19
N LEU A 79 -6.89 -6.50 19.17
CA LEU A 79 -6.16 -7.73 18.93
C LEU A 79 -5.35 -8.04 20.19
N PRO A 80 -5.41 -9.27 20.73
CA PRO A 80 -4.57 -9.64 21.86
C PRO A 80 -3.10 -9.43 21.46
N PRO A 81 -2.26 -8.95 22.39
CA PRO A 81 -0.85 -8.70 22.08
C PRO A 81 -0.24 -9.98 21.50
N ARG A 82 0.42 -9.84 20.33
CA ARG A 82 1.12 -10.94 19.67
C ARG A 82 2.11 -11.51 20.68
N LYS A 83 1.85 -12.71 21.22
CA LYS A 83 2.84 -13.43 22.02
C LYS A 83 4.05 -13.63 21.12
N ARG A 84 5.15 -12.92 21.41
CA ARG A 84 6.42 -13.17 20.71
C ARG A 84 6.75 -14.65 20.94
N PRO A 85 7.03 -15.44 19.88
CA PRO A 85 7.52 -16.79 20.06
C PRO A 85 8.80 -16.70 20.89
N ARG A 86 8.83 -17.41 22.03
CA ARG A 86 10.09 -17.61 22.77
C ARG A 86 10.94 -18.49 21.87
N LEU A 87 12.00 -17.91 21.30
CA LEU A 87 13.05 -18.70 20.66
C LEU A 87 13.70 -19.58 21.74
N PRO A 88 13.96 -20.86 21.45
CA PRO A 88 14.67 -21.77 22.35
C PRO A 88 16.12 -21.34 22.60
#